data_AF-A0A820AB01-F1
#
_entry.id   AF-A0A820AB01-F1
#
_cell.length_a   1.000
_cell.length_b   1.000
_cell.length_c   1.000
_cell.angle_alpha   90.00
_cell.angle_beta   90.00
_cell.angle_gamma   90.00
#
_symmetry.space_group_name_H-M   'P 1'
#
loop_
_entity.id
_entity.type
_entity.pdbx_description
1 polymer ?
#
loop_
_entity_poly.entity_id
_entity_poly.type
_entity_poly.pdbx_seq_one_letter_code
_entity_poly.pdbx_strand_id
1 'polypeptide(L)'
;EVIFNREGIPVVNDVRFTERAIRAAESLVRAKNVYGNMPQIMAAEDFAEMLERKPGALMFIGNGNQSGELHSPTYNFNDDALIFGVGFWVSLVQQELHHDLRVSAL
;
A
#
# COMPACT_ATOMS: atom_id res chain seq x y z
N GLU A 1 -21.98 2.12 35.08
CA GLU A 1 -22.23 1.49 33.78
C GLU A 1 -21.09 1.87 32.84
N VAL A 2 -20.52 0.92 32.11
CA VAL A 2 -19.44 1.19 31.14
C VAL A 2 -20.03 1.01 29.75
N ILE A 3 -19.94 2.03 28.92
CA ILE A 3 -20.31 1.96 27.50
C ILE A 3 -19.06 1.57 26.74
N PHE A 4 -19.06 0.38 26.14
CA PHE A 4 -18.02 -0.06 25.23
C PHE A 4 -18.45 0.26 23.80
N ASN A 5 -17.69 1.13 23.13
CA ASN A 5 -17.86 1.38 21.70
C ASN A 5 -16.73 0.68 20.94
N ARG A 6 -17.07 -0.16 19.97
CA ARG A 6 -16.07 -0.74 19.07
C ARG A 6 -15.76 0.29 18.01
N GLU A 7 -14.57 0.89 18.08
CA GLU A 7 -14.08 1.82 17.06
C GLU A 7 -13.06 1.09 16.18
N GLY A 8 -13.39 0.96 14.90
CA GLY A 8 -12.52 0.37 13.89
C GLY A 8 -12.73 -1.11 13.59
N ILE A 9 -12.28 -1.47 12.39
CA ILE A 9 -12.22 -2.80 11.83
C ILE A 9 -10.80 -3.08 11.34
N PRO A 10 -10.37 -4.35 11.26
CA PRO A 10 -9.03 -4.65 10.78
C PRO A 10 -8.90 -4.32 9.29
N VAL A 11 -7.75 -3.77 8.91
CA VAL A 11 -7.35 -3.71 7.49
C VAL A 11 -7.13 -5.14 7.00
N VAL A 12 -7.92 -5.58 6.04
CA VAL A 12 -7.77 -6.90 5.39
C VAL A 12 -7.63 -6.69 3.90
N ASN A 13 -6.41 -6.88 3.38
CA ASN A 13 -6.17 -6.77 1.95
C ASN A 13 -6.81 -7.94 1.19
N ASP A 14 -7.40 -7.67 0.03
CA ASP A 14 -7.81 -8.71 -0.92
C ASP A 14 -6.56 -9.32 -1.57
N VAL A 15 -6.47 -10.65 -1.59
CA VAL A 15 -5.30 -11.37 -2.12
C VAL A 15 -4.98 -10.98 -3.57
N ARG A 16 -5.99 -10.79 -4.42
CA ARG A 16 -5.80 -10.47 -5.85
C ARG A 16 -5.27 -9.06 -6.03
N PHE A 17 -5.74 -8.11 -5.22
CA PHE A 17 -5.29 -6.72 -5.25
C PHE A 17 -3.90 -6.57 -4.62
N THR A 18 -3.60 -7.38 -3.61
CA THR A 18 -2.26 -7.48 -3.02
C THR A 18 -1.27 -7.97 -4.07
N GLU A 19 -1.59 -9.04 -4.82
CA GLU A 19 -0.73 -9.55 -5.89
C GLU A 19 -0.52 -8.52 -7.01
N ARG A 20 -1.55 -7.74 -7.37
CA ARG A 20 -1.44 -6.64 -8.36
C ARG A 20 -0.48 -5.56 -7.87
N ALA A 21 -0.64 -5.12 -6.62
CA ALA A 21 0.26 -4.15 -5.99
C ALA A 21 1.71 -4.68 -5.89
N ILE A 22 1.90 -5.95 -5.51
CA ILE A 22 3.21 -6.57 -5.49
C ILE A 22 3.84 -6.52 -6.89
N ARG A 23 3.14 -6.97 -7.94
CA ARG A 23 3.68 -6.93 -9.31
C ARG A 23 4.05 -5.51 -9.76
N ALA A 24 3.24 -4.51 -9.40
CA ALA A 24 3.53 -3.11 -9.68
C ALA A 24 4.82 -2.64 -9.00
N ALA A 25 5.01 -2.98 -7.72
CA ALA A 25 6.21 -2.67 -6.95
C ALA A 25 7.44 -3.44 -7.48
N GLU A 26 7.31 -4.73 -7.78
CA GLU A 26 8.41 -5.56 -8.28
C GLU A 26 8.93 -5.08 -9.64
N SER A 27 8.03 -4.57 -10.50
CA SER A 27 8.40 -3.97 -11.79
C SER A 27 9.25 -2.71 -11.63
N LEU A 28 9.09 -2.00 -10.51
CA LEU A 28 9.82 -0.77 -10.20
C LEU A 28 11.15 -1.04 -9.49
N VAL A 29 11.12 -1.82 -8.39
CA VAL A 29 12.29 -1.97 -7.50
C VAL A 29 12.94 -3.35 -7.56
N ARG A 30 12.44 -4.28 -8.39
CA ARG A 30 12.78 -5.71 -8.45
C ARG A 30 12.28 -6.50 -7.25
N ALA A 31 11.95 -7.77 -7.47
CA ALA A 31 11.37 -8.68 -6.47
C ALA A 31 12.14 -8.74 -5.14
N LYS A 32 13.48 -8.73 -5.17
CA LYS A 32 14.31 -8.78 -3.96
C LYS A 32 14.11 -7.60 -2.99
N ASN A 33 13.52 -6.50 -3.46
CA ASN A 33 13.27 -5.29 -2.69
C ASN A 33 11.78 -5.15 -2.29
N VAL A 34 10.96 -6.18 -2.51
CA VAL A 34 9.55 -6.20 -2.12
C VAL A 34 9.32 -7.32 -1.11
N TYR A 35 8.73 -6.97 0.03
CA TYR A 35 8.34 -7.95 1.04
C TYR A 35 6.82 -8.13 1.03
N GLY A 36 6.35 -9.05 0.17
CA GLY A 36 4.92 -9.28 -0.06
C GLY A 36 4.19 -10.07 1.04
N ASN A 37 4.91 -10.60 2.03
CA ASN A 37 4.35 -11.38 3.14
C ASN A 37 4.76 -10.76 4.49
N MET A 38 4.42 -9.49 4.68
CA MET A 38 4.68 -8.78 5.93
C MET A 38 3.83 -9.38 7.07
N PRO A 39 4.40 -9.55 8.28
CA PRO A 39 3.62 -9.90 9.47
C PRO A 39 2.50 -8.89 9.74
N GLN A 40 1.41 -9.34 10.36
CA GLN A 40 0.39 -8.41 10.82
C GLN A 40 0.96 -7.49 11.91
N ILE A 41 0.49 -6.25 11.92
CA ILE A 41 0.84 -5.25 12.94
C ILE A 41 -0.43 -4.74 13.62
N MET A 42 -0.27 -4.09 14.78
CA MET A 42 -1.37 -3.55 15.59
C MET A 42 -1.64 -2.07 15.33
N ALA A 43 -1.23 -1.54 14.17
CA ALA A 43 -1.53 -0.16 13.78
C ALA A 43 -3.03 0.00 13.49
N ALA A 44 -3.64 1.07 13.99
CA ALA A 44 -5.00 1.44 13.66
C ALA A 44 -5.00 2.28 12.37
N GLU A 45 -5.87 1.93 11.42
CA GLU A 45 -5.90 2.53 10.08
C GLU A 45 -7.34 2.49 9.53
N ASP A 46 -7.85 3.65 9.10
CA ASP A 46 -9.24 3.82 8.66
C ASP A 46 -9.45 3.36 7.21
N PHE A 47 -8.36 3.11 6.46
CA PHE A 47 -8.42 2.46 5.14
C PHE A 47 -9.19 1.14 5.15
N ALA A 48 -9.31 0.49 6.31
CA ALA A 48 -10.15 -0.69 6.50
C ALA A 48 -11.61 -0.44 6.09
N GLU A 49 -12.17 0.75 6.35
CA GLU A 49 -13.54 1.12 5.96
C GLU A 49 -13.68 1.24 4.43
N MET A 50 -12.63 1.68 3.74
CA MET A 50 -12.60 1.68 2.28
C MET A 50 -12.62 0.24 1.74
N LEU A 51 -11.89 -0.66 2.40
CA LEU A 51 -11.78 -2.07 2.01
C LEU A 51 -13.08 -2.88 2.23
N GLU A 52 -13.94 -2.47 3.17
CA GLU A 52 -15.29 -3.05 3.28
C GLU A 52 -16.15 -2.77 2.05
N ARG A 53 -15.92 -1.65 1.37
CA ARG A 53 -16.74 -1.21 0.23
C ARG A 53 -16.20 -1.68 -1.11
N LYS A 54 -14.88 -1.79 -1.23
CA LYS A 54 -14.20 -2.20 -2.46
C LYS A 54 -12.97 -3.04 -2.15
N PRO A 55 -12.78 -4.17 -2.86
CA PRO A 55 -11.54 -4.93 -2.72
C PRO A 55 -10.35 -4.06 -3.13
N GLY A 56 -9.29 -4.12 -2.33
CA GLY A 56 -8.11 -3.28 -2.47
C GLY A 56 -6.96 -3.83 -1.63
N ALA A 57 -5.86 -3.08 -1.62
CA ALA A 57 -4.69 -3.41 -0.81
C ALA A 57 -4.04 -2.14 -0.27
N LEU A 58 -3.72 -2.15 1.02
CA LEU A 58 -2.83 -1.20 1.67
C LEU A 58 -1.40 -1.75 1.65
N MET A 59 -0.46 -0.94 1.20
CA MET A 59 0.96 -1.28 1.10
C MET A 59 1.80 -0.30 1.93
N PHE A 60 2.89 -0.78 2.49
CA PHE A 60 3.89 0.07 3.15
C PHE A 60 5.06 0.37 2.23
N ILE A 61 5.64 1.57 2.39
CA ILE A 61 6.90 1.97 1.78
C ILE A 61 7.98 2.07 2.86
N GLY A 62 9.19 1.60 2.55
CA GLY A 62 10.31 1.69 3.47
C GLY A 62 10.78 3.13 3.68
N ASN A 63 10.98 3.53 4.93
CA ASN A 63 11.50 4.86 5.31
C ASN A 63 13.02 4.86 5.63
N GLY A 64 13.68 3.71 5.47
CA GLY A 64 15.08 3.52 5.88
C GLY A 64 15.26 3.42 7.40
N ASN A 65 16.52 3.29 7.85
CA ASN A 65 16.86 3.01 9.25
C ASN A 65 17.39 4.25 10.00
N GLN A 66 17.35 5.43 9.38
CA GLN A 66 17.91 6.67 9.92
C GLN A 66 16.85 7.57 10.61
N SER A 67 15.60 7.10 10.68
CA SER A 67 14.47 7.81 11.29
C SER A 67 14.07 7.14 12.62
N GLY A 68 13.42 7.90 13.51
CA GLY A 68 12.59 7.30 14.55
C GLY A 68 11.36 6.57 13.98
N GLU A 69 10.70 5.78 14.83
CA GLU A 69 9.43 5.11 14.51
C GLU A 69 8.30 6.11 14.25
N LEU A 70 7.25 5.68 13.53
CA LEU A 70 6.04 6.48 13.34
C LEU A 70 5.45 6.89 14.69
N HIS A 71 4.96 8.13 14.79
CA HIS A 71 4.52 8.81 16.03
C HIS A 71 5.61 9.20 17.04
N SER A 72 6.89 8.96 16.74
CA SER A 72 7.98 9.52 17.54
C SER A 72 8.25 11.00 17.20
N PRO A 73 8.62 11.87 18.17
CA PRO A 73 9.16 13.21 17.87
C PRO A 73 10.44 13.20 17.03
N THR A 74 11.13 12.07 16.97
CA THR A 74 12.33 11.86 16.15
C THR A 74 12.03 11.23 14.79
N TYR A 75 10.75 11.07 14.43
CA TYR A 75 10.37 10.64 13.10
C TYR A 75 10.83 11.66 12.06
N ASN A 76 11.54 11.18 11.04
CA ASN A 76 11.98 11.96 9.90
C ASN A 76 11.66 11.18 8.63
N PHE A 77 10.76 11.71 7.82
CA PHE A 77 10.41 11.07 6.55
C PHE A 77 11.63 11.09 5.62
N ASN A 78 11.88 9.98 4.94
CA ASN A 78 12.95 9.88 3.96
C ASN A 78 12.45 10.39 2.60
N ASP A 79 12.82 11.61 2.22
CA ASP A 79 12.41 12.23 0.95
C ASP A 79 12.85 11.42 -0.29
N ASP A 80 13.93 10.65 -0.20
CA ASP A 80 14.36 9.74 -1.27
C ASP A 80 13.32 8.63 -1.53
N ALA A 81 12.41 8.37 -0.57
CA ALA A 81 11.33 7.41 -0.74
C ALA A 81 10.21 7.92 -1.68
N LEU A 82 10.08 9.24 -1.88
CA LEU A 82 9.02 9.83 -2.69
C LEU A 82 9.01 9.29 -4.12
N ILE A 83 10.19 9.12 -4.73
CA ILE A 83 10.29 8.64 -6.11
C ILE A 83 9.74 7.22 -6.27
N PHE A 84 9.91 6.37 -5.24
CA PHE A 84 9.36 5.01 -5.24
C PHE A 84 7.86 5.01 -5.00
N GLY A 85 7.34 5.90 -4.14
CA GLY A 85 5.91 6.06 -3.92
C GLY A 85 5.18 6.51 -5.20
N VAL A 86 5.70 7.52 -5.89
CA VAL A 86 5.16 7.97 -7.19
C VAL A 86 5.29 6.88 -8.24
N GLY A 87 6.48 6.26 -8.35
CA GLY A 87 6.74 5.20 -9.32
C GLY A 87 5.82 3.99 -9.13
N PHE A 88 5.47 3.64 -7.89
CA PHE A 88 4.53 2.56 -7.59
C PHE A 88 3.15 2.84 -8.18
N TRP A 89 2.60 4.03 -7.94
CA TRP A 89 1.29 4.41 -8.46
C TRP A 89 1.27 4.51 -9.99
N VAL A 90 2.34 5.06 -10.59
CA VAL A 90 2.50 5.08 -12.06
C VAL A 90 2.50 3.65 -12.58
N SER A 91 3.37 2.78 -12.07
CA SER A 91 3.46 1.37 -12.47
C SER A 91 2.12 0.63 -12.33
N LEU A 92 1.41 0.84 -11.22
CA LEU A 92 0.11 0.23 -10.96
C LEU A 92 -0.94 0.70 -11.97
N VAL A 93 -1.12 2.02 -12.12
CA VAL A 93 -2.08 2.60 -13.07
C VAL A 93 -1.79 2.13 -14.49
N GLN A 94 -0.52 2.10 -14.87
CA GLN A 94 -0.08 1.59 -16.16
C GLN A 94 -0.51 0.13 -16.36
N GLN A 95 -0.22 -0.76 -15.42
CA GLN A 95 -0.56 -2.18 -15.55
C GLN A 95 -2.07 -2.43 -15.56
N GLU A 96 -2.84 -1.63 -14.83
CA GLU A 96 -4.28 -1.83 -14.68
C GLU A 96 -5.11 -1.18 -15.80
N LEU A 97 -4.61 -0.10 -16.41
CA LEU A 97 -5.38 0.70 -17.37
C LEU A 97 -4.77 0.73 -18.80
N HIS A 98 -3.55 0.24 -19.03
CA HIS A 98 -2.96 0.25 -20.39
C HIS A 98 -3.62 -0.71 -21.40
N HIS A 99 -4.55 -1.58 -20.99
CA HIS A 99 -5.21 -2.50 -21.92
C HIS A 99 -6.27 -1.83 -22.81
N ASP A 100 -6.72 -0.60 -22.47
CA ASP A 100 -7.84 0.08 -23.17
C ASP A 100 -7.44 0.95 -24.37
N LEU A 101 -6.15 1.07 -24.70
CA LEU A 101 -5.70 1.88 -25.85
C LEU A 101 -5.62 1.09 -27.18
N ARG A 102 -6.06 -0.17 -27.22
CA ARG A 102 -6.05 -1.00 -28.44
C ARG A 102 -7.42 -1.34 -29.03
N VAL A 103 -8.51 -0.76 -28.52
CA VAL A 103 -9.87 -0.96 -29.06
C VAL A 103 -10.54 0.37 -29.38
N SER A 104 -10.02 1.10 -30.37
CA SER A 104 -10.78 2.14 -31.10
C SER A 104 -10.12 2.52 -32.44
N ALA A 105 -9.43 1.56 -33.07
CA ALA A 105 -9.05 1.66 -34.48
C ALA A 105 -9.74 0.54 -35.26
N LEU A 106 -11.05 0.70 -35.44
CA LEU A 106 -11.84 0.10 -36.51
C LEU A 106 -12.70 1.20 -37.11
#